data_AF-A0A350P289-F1
#
_entry.id   AF-A0A350P289-F1
#
_cell.length_a   1.000
_cell.length_b   1.000
_cell.length_c   1.000
_cell.angle_alpha   90.00
_cell.angle_beta   90.00
_cell.angle_gamma   90.00
#
_symmetry.space_group_name_H-M   'P 1'
#
loop_
_entity.id
_entity.type
_entity.pdbx_description
1 polymer ?
#
loop_
_entity_poly.entity_id
_entity_poly.type
_entity_poly.pdbx_seq_one_letter_code
_entity_poly.pdbx_strand_id
1 'polypeptide(L)'
;AVMASGSIPLALSAVEDIHGAGPGMYYDGGVTDYHFDIPFSDDSLVLYPHFYPHITPGWFDKMLSWRRGNPQHYDNVLILCPSAEWVASLPFSKIPDRKDFGRMDDAERIRYWGEVMKRSEELAGELDEVRTSKRILASINPAER
;
A
#
# COMPACT_ATOMS: atom_id res chain seq x y z
N ALA A 1 -8.30 2.13 20.06
CA ALA A 1 -8.12 2.29 18.61
C ALA A 1 -6.92 1.50 18.08
N VAL A 2 -5.68 1.85 18.45
CA VAL A 2 -4.45 1.20 17.91
C VAL A 2 -4.45 -0.32 18.09
N MET A 3 -4.77 -0.83 19.27
CA MET A 3 -4.84 -2.28 19.52
C MET A 3 -5.83 -2.98 18.58
N ALA A 4 -7.01 -2.38 18.37
CA ALA A 4 -8.03 -2.96 17.50
C ALA A 4 -7.60 -2.95 16.04
N SER A 5 -6.90 -1.91 15.60
CA SER A 5 -6.38 -1.80 14.22
C SER A 5 -5.41 -2.90 13.84
N GLY A 6 -4.85 -3.64 14.81
CA GLY A 6 -4.02 -4.82 14.55
C GLY A 6 -4.68 -6.15 14.95
N SER A 7 -5.90 -6.14 15.47
CA SER A 7 -6.64 -7.34 15.89
C SER A 7 -7.21 -8.08 14.68
N ILE A 8 -6.36 -8.83 13.97
CA ILE A 8 -6.78 -9.65 12.82
C ILE A 8 -7.70 -10.77 13.32
N PRO A 9 -8.93 -10.92 12.76
CA PRO A 9 -9.82 -12.02 13.10
C PRO A 9 -9.13 -13.38 13.00
N LEU A 10 -9.44 -14.29 13.94
CA LEU A 10 -8.85 -15.63 14.07
C LEU A 10 -7.38 -15.67 14.52
N ALA A 11 -6.66 -14.54 14.54
CA ALA A 11 -5.30 -14.46 15.08
C ALA A 11 -5.29 -13.79 16.47
N LEU A 12 -6.11 -12.76 16.67
CA LEU A 12 -6.19 -11.99 17.91
C LEU A 12 -7.65 -11.74 18.30
N SER A 13 -7.90 -11.58 19.61
CA SER A 13 -9.21 -11.21 20.13
C SER A 13 -9.61 -9.79 19.70
N ALA A 14 -10.92 -9.54 19.63
CA ALA A 14 -11.45 -8.20 19.47
C ALA A 14 -11.01 -7.30 20.64
N VAL A 15 -10.95 -6.00 20.39
CA VAL A 15 -10.97 -5.01 21.47
C VAL A 15 -12.40 -4.59 21.69
N GLU A 16 -12.88 -4.63 22.93
CA GLU A 16 -14.24 -4.26 23.31
C GLU A 16 -14.33 -2.79 23.72
N ASP A 17 -15.47 -2.17 23.43
CA ASP A 17 -15.94 -0.91 24.01
C ASP A 17 -14.88 0.20 24.05
N ILE A 18 -14.23 0.45 22.91
CA ILE A 18 -13.21 1.49 22.78
C ILE A 18 -13.83 2.84 23.13
N HIS A 19 -13.22 3.55 24.09
CA HIS A 19 -13.67 4.88 24.51
C HIS A 19 -13.87 5.81 23.31
N GLY A 20 -15.10 6.32 23.14
CA GLY A 20 -15.49 7.24 22.07
C GLY A 20 -15.93 6.56 20.76
N ALA A 21 -15.79 5.25 20.60
CA ALA A 21 -16.22 4.51 19.41
C ALA A 21 -17.64 3.92 19.54
N GLY A 22 -18.21 3.94 20.75
CA GLY A 22 -19.45 3.25 21.09
C GLY A 22 -19.21 1.85 21.66
N PRO A 23 -20.29 1.14 22.05
CA PRO A 23 -20.18 -0.25 22.48
C PRO A 23 -20.00 -1.19 21.27
N GLY A 24 -19.19 -2.24 21.41
CA GLY A 24 -19.02 -3.26 20.37
C GLY A 24 -17.65 -3.94 20.33
N MET A 25 -17.52 -4.87 19.38
CA MET A 25 -16.30 -5.62 19.09
C MET A 25 -15.54 -4.97 17.94
N TYR A 26 -14.31 -4.53 18.19
CA TYR A 26 -13.48 -3.85 17.21
C TYR A 26 -12.32 -4.75 16.78
N TYR A 27 -12.20 -4.94 15.47
CA TYR A 27 -11.16 -5.72 14.80
C TYR A 27 -10.35 -4.85 13.84
N ASP A 28 -9.33 -5.45 13.22
CA ASP A 28 -8.50 -4.81 12.21
C ASP A 28 -9.36 -4.31 11.04
N GLY A 29 -9.31 -3.00 10.77
CA GLY A 29 -10.09 -2.36 9.71
C GLY A 29 -9.67 -2.77 8.31
N GLY A 30 -8.44 -3.25 8.13
CA GLY A 30 -7.96 -3.79 6.86
C GLY A 30 -8.74 -5.02 6.42
N VAL A 31 -9.50 -5.67 7.31
CA VAL A 31 -10.41 -6.76 6.94
C VAL A 31 -11.47 -6.30 5.94
N THR A 32 -12.02 -5.09 6.14
CA THR A 32 -13.06 -4.50 5.27
C THR A 32 -12.48 -3.52 4.27
N ASP A 33 -11.54 -2.68 4.70
CA ASP A 33 -11.00 -1.55 3.95
C ASP A 33 -9.48 -1.65 3.84
N TYR A 34 -8.99 -2.73 3.23
CA TYR A 34 -7.55 -2.92 3.04
C TYR A 34 -6.97 -1.85 2.11
N HIS A 35 -7.65 -1.64 0.99
CA HIS A 35 -7.50 -0.45 0.17
C HIS A 35 -8.90 0.08 -0.12
N PHE A 36 -9.11 1.38 0.10
CA PHE A 36 -10.42 1.98 -0.06
C PHE A 36 -10.93 1.82 -1.49
N ASP A 37 -12.09 1.17 -1.65
CA ASP A 37 -12.83 1.02 -2.90
C ASP A 37 -14.11 1.86 -2.84
N ILE A 38 -13.91 3.19 -2.82
CA ILE A 38 -14.97 4.20 -2.68
C ILE A 38 -14.76 5.33 -3.70
N PRO A 39 -15.81 6.10 -4.06
CA PRO A 39 -15.63 7.33 -4.82
C PRO A 39 -14.87 8.35 -3.95
N PHE A 40 -13.59 8.59 -4.24
CA PHE A 40 -12.74 9.40 -3.37
C PHE A 40 -13.04 10.90 -3.43
N SER A 41 -13.43 11.41 -4.60
CA SER A 41 -13.76 12.82 -4.81
C SER A 41 -14.69 12.95 -6.01
N ASP A 42 -15.61 13.91 -5.96
CA ASP A 42 -16.57 14.17 -7.04
C ASP A 42 -16.01 15.08 -8.15
N ASP A 43 -15.00 15.91 -7.84
CA ASP A 43 -14.58 17.02 -8.70
C ASP A 43 -13.06 17.23 -8.78
N SER A 44 -12.26 16.45 -8.04
CA SER A 44 -10.82 16.65 -7.91
C SER A 44 -10.04 15.38 -8.24
N LEU A 45 -8.77 15.55 -8.65
CA LEU A 45 -7.83 14.45 -8.76
C LEU A 45 -7.33 14.05 -7.38
N VAL A 46 -7.25 12.74 -7.11
CA VAL A 46 -6.78 12.19 -5.85
C VAL A 46 -5.42 11.54 -6.08
N LEU A 47 -4.40 12.00 -5.35
CA LEU A 47 -3.10 11.35 -5.32
C LEU A 47 -3.12 10.24 -4.27
N TYR A 48 -2.81 9.01 -4.68
CA TYR A 48 -2.82 7.83 -3.83
C TYR A 48 -1.42 7.20 -3.78
N PRO A 49 -0.56 7.57 -2.82
CA PRO A 49 0.75 6.96 -2.66
C PRO A 49 0.61 5.48 -2.29
N HIS A 50 1.25 4.61 -3.05
CA HIS A 50 1.18 3.17 -2.84
C HIS A 50 2.48 2.44 -3.23
N PHE A 51 2.63 1.19 -2.80
CA PHE A 51 3.82 0.39 -3.12
C PHE A 51 3.70 -0.37 -4.44
N TYR A 52 2.46 -0.53 -4.94
CA TYR A 52 2.14 -1.30 -6.13
C TYR A 52 1.16 -0.53 -7.02
N PRO A 53 1.08 -0.84 -8.32
CA PRO A 53 0.14 -0.19 -9.25
C PRO A 53 -1.28 -0.76 -9.19
N HIS A 54 -1.57 -1.71 -8.29
CA HIS A 54 -2.85 -2.40 -8.20
C HIS A 54 -3.49 -2.24 -6.82
N ILE A 55 -4.82 -2.40 -6.79
CA ILE A 55 -5.63 -2.27 -5.60
C ILE A 55 -6.29 -3.61 -5.24
N THR A 56 -6.25 -3.94 -3.95
CA THR A 56 -6.91 -5.11 -3.34
C THR A 56 -7.90 -4.62 -2.28
N PRO A 57 -9.22 -4.61 -2.54
CA PRO A 57 -10.20 -3.94 -1.68
C PRO A 57 -10.22 -4.46 -0.24
N GLY A 58 -10.38 -5.78 -0.05
CA GLY A 58 -10.41 -6.41 1.27
C GLY A 58 -9.20 -7.30 1.53
N TRP A 59 -8.89 -7.54 2.81
CA TRP A 59 -7.79 -8.43 3.20
C TRP A 59 -7.97 -9.87 2.67
N PHE A 60 -9.21 -10.36 2.63
CA PHE A 60 -9.54 -11.68 2.09
C PHE A 60 -9.37 -11.78 0.56
N ASP A 61 -9.33 -10.65 -0.15
CA ASP A 61 -9.18 -10.64 -1.62
C ASP A 61 -7.73 -10.91 -2.05
N LYS A 62 -6.76 -10.85 -1.13
CA LYS A 62 -5.33 -11.11 -1.42
C LYS A 62 -5.06 -12.45 -2.11
N MET A 63 -5.89 -13.45 -1.85
CA MET A 63 -5.78 -14.79 -2.46
C MET A 63 -6.73 -14.98 -3.65
N LEU A 64 -7.60 -14.02 -3.92
CA LEU A 64 -8.66 -14.06 -4.92
C LEU A 64 -8.31 -13.09 -6.04
N SER A 65 -7.37 -13.45 -6.93
CA SER A 65 -6.84 -12.56 -7.97
C SER A 65 -7.89 -12.01 -8.96
N TRP A 66 -9.09 -12.58 -8.98
CA TRP A 66 -10.23 -12.10 -9.77
C TRP A 66 -11.06 -11.01 -9.09
N ARG A 67 -10.90 -10.80 -7.77
CA ARG A 67 -11.56 -9.73 -7.03
C ARG A 67 -10.71 -8.46 -7.14
N ARG A 68 -11.30 -7.43 -7.74
CA ARG A 68 -10.67 -6.13 -7.97
C ARG A 68 -11.62 -5.03 -7.50
N GLY A 69 -11.06 -3.86 -7.20
CA GLY A 69 -11.88 -2.68 -6.89
C GLY A 69 -12.73 -2.26 -8.07
N ASN A 70 -13.82 -1.53 -7.82
CA ASN A 70 -14.66 -1.00 -8.88
C ASN A 70 -13.87 0.06 -9.67
N PRO A 71 -13.59 -0.13 -10.98
CA PRO A 71 -12.80 0.83 -11.75
C PRO A 71 -13.35 2.27 -11.70
N GLN A 72 -14.67 2.41 -11.61
CA GLN A 72 -15.34 3.72 -11.55
C GLN A 72 -14.97 4.53 -10.30
N HIS A 73 -14.59 3.86 -9.21
CA HIS A 73 -14.15 4.53 -7.98
C HIS A 73 -12.74 5.13 -8.11
N TYR A 74 -11.98 4.75 -9.15
CA TYR A 74 -10.60 5.18 -9.37
C TYR A 74 -10.42 6.04 -10.63
N ASP A 75 -11.50 6.46 -11.29
CA ASP A 75 -11.45 7.26 -12.53
C ASP A 75 -10.71 8.60 -12.36
N ASN A 76 -10.67 9.14 -11.13
CA ASN A 76 -9.95 10.35 -10.75
C ASN A 76 -8.79 10.09 -9.76
N VAL A 77 -8.27 8.86 -9.69
CA VAL A 77 -7.19 8.49 -8.78
C VAL A 77 -5.89 8.30 -9.55
N LEU A 78 -4.86 9.04 -9.16
CA LEU A 78 -3.48 8.84 -9.60
C LEU A 78 -2.71 8.05 -8.55
N ILE A 79 -2.40 6.79 -8.84
CA ILE A 79 -1.57 5.96 -7.97
C ILE A 79 -0.10 6.36 -8.17
N LEU A 80 0.56 6.77 -7.09
CA LEU A 80 1.98 7.06 -7.07
C LEU A 80 2.72 5.88 -6.46
N CYS A 81 3.41 5.10 -7.28
CA CYS A 81 4.16 3.92 -6.84
C CYS A 81 5.50 3.79 -7.57
N PRO A 82 6.45 3.01 -7.03
CA PRO A 82 7.69 2.69 -7.73
C PRO A 82 7.43 1.94 -9.05
N SER A 83 8.29 2.14 -10.05
CA SER A 83 8.21 1.41 -11.31
C SER A 83 8.64 -0.06 -11.15
N ALA A 84 8.18 -0.92 -12.05
CA ALA A 84 8.57 -2.33 -12.07
C ALA A 84 10.09 -2.50 -12.25
N GLU A 85 10.70 -1.64 -13.07
CA GLU A 85 12.14 -1.60 -13.32
C GLU A 85 12.92 -1.25 -12.05
N TRP A 86 12.45 -0.27 -11.29
CA TRP A 86 13.08 0.11 -10.02
C TRP A 86 12.99 -1.05 -9.02
N VAL A 87 11.82 -1.67 -8.88
CA VAL A 87 11.63 -2.84 -7.99
C VAL A 87 12.52 -4.02 -8.41
N ALA A 88 12.61 -4.30 -9.71
CA ALA A 88 13.47 -5.36 -10.23
C ALA A 88 14.96 -5.13 -9.94
N SER A 89 15.38 -3.87 -9.87
CA SER A 89 16.75 -3.47 -9.56
C SER A 89 17.12 -3.63 -8.08
N LEU A 90 16.15 -3.81 -7.18
CA LEU A 90 16.42 -4.00 -5.74
C LEU A 90 17.07 -5.35 -5.45
N PRO A 91 17.75 -5.51 -4.30
CA PRO A 91 18.14 -6.84 -3.84
C PRO A 91 16.93 -7.77 -3.76
N PHE A 92 17.11 -8.99 -4.25
CA PHE A 92 16.03 -9.99 -4.39
C PHE A 92 14.87 -9.58 -5.31
N SER A 93 15.04 -8.51 -6.10
CA SER A 93 14.06 -7.97 -7.07
C SER A 93 12.68 -7.74 -6.46
N LYS A 94 12.64 -7.29 -5.21
CA LYS A 94 11.40 -6.99 -4.48
C LYS A 94 11.60 -5.91 -3.42
N ILE A 95 10.50 -5.26 -3.07
CA ILE A 95 10.39 -4.47 -1.84
C ILE A 95 10.39 -5.45 -0.63
N PRO A 96 11.17 -5.19 0.43
CA PRO A 96 11.25 -6.07 1.59
C PRO A 96 9.89 -6.26 2.27
N ASP A 97 9.65 -7.47 2.78
CA ASP A 97 8.34 -7.84 3.35
C ASP A 97 8.47 -8.81 4.53
N ARG A 98 7.36 -9.02 5.25
CA ARG A 98 7.36 -9.84 6.48
C ARG A 98 7.86 -11.29 6.31
N LYS A 99 7.88 -11.85 5.10
CA LYS A 99 8.42 -13.19 4.83
C LYS A 99 9.94 -13.24 5.05
N ASP A 100 10.62 -12.10 5.03
CA ASP A 100 12.07 -12.03 5.25
C ASP A 100 12.46 -12.42 6.67
N PHE A 101 11.59 -12.19 7.66
CA PHE A 101 11.80 -12.63 9.05
C PHE A 101 11.93 -14.15 9.19
N GLY A 102 11.32 -14.92 8.29
CA GLY A 102 11.41 -16.39 8.29
C GLY A 102 12.53 -16.93 7.40
N ARG A 103 13.27 -16.08 6.68
CA ARG A 103 14.24 -16.48 5.65
C ARG A 103 15.66 -15.97 5.91
N MET A 104 15.79 -14.88 6.65
CA MET A 104 17.04 -14.17 6.89
C MET A 104 17.24 -13.99 8.39
N ASP A 105 18.49 -14.03 8.84
CA ASP A 105 18.83 -13.59 10.19
C ASP A 105 18.70 -12.06 10.33
N ASP A 106 18.80 -11.58 11.57
CA ASP A 106 18.60 -10.17 11.86
C ASP A 106 19.66 -9.28 11.19
N ALA A 107 20.92 -9.72 11.12
CA ALA A 107 22.01 -8.93 10.56
C ALA A 107 21.86 -8.78 9.03
N GLU A 108 21.54 -9.88 8.35
CA GLU A 108 21.25 -9.90 6.92
C GLU A 108 20.02 -9.05 6.60
N ARG A 109 18.92 -9.24 7.35
CA ARG A 109 17.67 -8.51 7.13
C ARG A 109 17.83 -7.01 7.35
N ILE A 110 18.50 -6.59 8.42
CA ILE A 110 18.78 -5.17 8.71
C ILE A 110 19.58 -4.53 7.56
N ARG A 111 20.62 -5.22 7.08
CA ARG A 111 21.42 -4.73 5.96
C ARG A 111 20.61 -4.64 4.67
N TYR A 112 19.83 -5.67 4.35
CA TYR A 112 18.96 -5.69 3.16
C TYR A 112 17.91 -4.57 3.20
N TRP A 113 17.15 -4.48 4.29
CA TRP A 113 16.09 -3.48 4.43
C TRP A 113 16.69 -2.07 4.45
N GLY A 114 17.84 -1.88 5.11
CA GLY A 114 18.57 -0.60 5.12
C GLY A 114 19.01 -0.15 3.73
N GLU A 115 19.48 -1.07 2.88
CA GLU A 115 19.84 -0.76 1.49
C GLU A 115 18.61 -0.30 0.69
N VAL A 116 17.49 -1.03 0.77
CA VAL A 116 16.27 -0.63 0.05
C VAL A 116 15.73 0.71 0.55
N MET A 117 15.77 0.94 1.87
CA MET A 117 15.39 2.23 2.45
C MET A 117 16.25 3.37 1.92
N LYS A 118 17.58 3.20 1.85
CA LYS A 118 18.48 4.20 1.27
C LYS A 118 18.15 4.46 -0.19
N ARG A 119 17.91 3.41 -0.98
CA ARG A 119 17.56 3.54 -2.40
C ARG A 119 16.21 4.22 -2.63
N SER A 120 15.31 4.24 -1.64
CA SER A 120 14.04 4.98 -1.77
C SER A 120 14.24 6.50 -1.91
N GLU A 121 15.41 7.04 -1.56
CA GLU A 121 15.78 8.43 -1.85
C GLU A 121 15.80 8.73 -3.36
N GLU A 122 16.10 7.74 -4.20
CA GLU A 122 16.03 7.84 -5.68
C GLU A 122 14.61 8.23 -6.11
N LEU A 123 13.59 7.61 -5.52
CA LEU A 123 12.17 7.86 -5.82
C LEU A 123 11.73 9.26 -5.37
N ALA A 124 12.24 9.71 -4.21
CA ALA A 124 11.96 11.06 -3.72
C ALA A 124 12.56 12.13 -4.65
N GLY A 125 13.79 11.91 -5.14
CA GLY A 125 14.43 12.76 -6.13
C GLY A 125 13.65 12.81 -7.44
N GLU A 126 13.26 11.65 -7.98
CA GLU A 126 12.45 11.57 -9.21
C GLU A 126 11.10 12.31 -9.07
N LEU A 127 10.42 12.15 -7.94
CA LEU A 127 9.16 12.86 -7.68
C LEU A 127 9.35 14.38 -7.66
N ASP A 128 10.43 14.88 -7.04
CA ASP A 128 10.72 16.31 -7.03
C ASP A 128 11.04 16.85 -8.42
N GLU A 129 11.78 16.09 -9.23
CA GLU A 129 12.04 16.41 -10.63
C GLU A 129 10.76 16.45 -11.46
N VAL A 130 9.86 15.47 -11.32
CA VAL A 130 8.58 15.43 -12.04
C VAL A 130 7.72 16.63 -11.64
N ARG A 131 7.65 16.94 -10.34
CA ARG A 131 6.92 18.09 -9.79
C ARG A 131 7.43 19.42 -10.34
N THR A 132 8.74 19.59 -10.43
CA THR A 132 9.37 20.85 -10.85
C THR A 132 9.45 21.03 -12.37
N SER A 133 9.63 19.94 -13.13
CA SER A 133 9.82 19.97 -14.58
C SER A 133 8.53 20.11 -15.41
N LYS A 134 7.34 20.05 -14.78
CA LYS A 134 6.02 19.98 -15.46
C LYS A 134 5.89 18.81 -16.45
N ARG A 135 6.70 17.76 -16.32
CA ARG A 135 6.67 16.57 -17.20
C ARG A 135 5.73 15.47 -16.72
N ILE A 136 4.89 15.75 -15.72
CA ILE A 136 4.02 14.77 -15.08
C ILE A 136 3.22 13.92 -16.07
N LEU A 137 2.73 14.51 -17.17
CA LEU A 137 1.97 13.79 -18.18
C LEU A 137 2.76 12.69 -18.91
N ALA A 138 4.08 12.85 -19.05
CA ALA A 138 4.94 11.84 -19.68
C ALA A 138 5.30 10.68 -18.76
N SER A 139 5.06 10.83 -17.45
CA SER A 139 5.35 9.83 -16.41
C SER A 139 4.10 9.07 -15.96
N ILE A 140 2.92 9.39 -16.50
CA ILE A 140 1.66 8.72 -16.19
C ILE A 140 1.48 7.53 -17.13
N ASN A 141 1.36 6.35 -16.54
CA ASN A 141 0.95 5.13 -17.25
C ASN A 141 -0.53 4.88 -17.01
N PRO A 142 -1.25 4.23 -17.95
CA PRO A 142 -2.59 3.72 -17.68
C PRO A 142 -2.56 2.80 -16.47
N ALA A 143 -3.58 2.87 -15.62
CA ALA A 143 -3.74 1.91 -14.54
C ALA A 143 -3.75 0.48 -15.09
N GLU A 144 -3.01 -0.42 -14.45
CA GLU A 144 -3.05 -1.85 -14.79
C GLU A 144 -4.47 -2.37 -14.55
N ARG A 145 -5.11 -2.89 -15.61
CA ARG A 145 -6.49 -3.37 -15.55
C ARG A 145 -6.62 -4.65 -14.73
#